data_AF-A0A939W8Q0-F1
#
_entry.id   AF-A0A939W8Q0-F1
#
_cell.length_a   1.000
_cell.length_b   1.000
_cell.length_c   1.000
_cell.angle_alpha   90.00
_cell.angle_beta   90.00
_cell.angle_gamma   90.00
#
_symmetry.space_group_name_H-M   'P 1'
#
loop_
_entity.id
_entity.type
_entity.pdbx_description
1 polymer ?
#
loop_
_entity_poly.entity_id
_entity_poly.type
_entity_poly.pdbx_seq_one_letter_code
_entity_poly.pdbx_strand_id
1 'polypeptide(L)'
;MPYPSALKLASLRLPPAGLLGAGLSAPILRARELPLVFGTGSHGHLFARDLIAMPHILFAGGQNEKKAFLQALVASLLANRAPSEFKLALVDSAAADFAVFAGLPHLASPVAKSQSEALSALEVAAAEMDRRYSLIAKVKGRNIVWYNA
;
A
#
# COMPACT_ATOMS: atom_id res chain seq x y z
N MET A 1 2.02 4.22 28.95
CA MET A 1 2.54 3.11 28.13
C MET A 1 3.38 3.69 27.02
N PRO A 2 4.69 3.39 26.94
CA PRO A 2 5.57 4.01 25.97
C PRO A 2 5.32 3.41 24.58
N TYR A 3 5.01 4.27 23.61
CA TYR A 3 4.99 3.91 22.20
C TYR A 3 6.38 3.39 21.81
N PRO A 4 6.52 2.19 21.21
CA PRO A 4 7.82 1.74 20.77
C PRO A 4 8.33 2.72 19.70
N SER A 5 9.47 3.30 20.04
CA SER A 5 10.41 4.09 19.25
C SER A 5 10.13 4.12 17.74
N ALA A 6 10.07 5.33 17.20
CA ALA A 6 10.15 5.62 15.77
C ALA A 6 11.12 4.65 15.09
N LEU A 7 10.55 3.77 14.25
CA LEU A 7 11.29 2.77 13.48
C LEU A 7 12.39 3.49 12.69
N LYS A 8 13.66 3.20 13.01
CA LYS A 8 14.81 3.64 12.21
C LYS A 8 14.76 2.91 10.86
N LEU A 9 14.00 3.46 9.91
CA LEU A 9 13.90 3.00 8.52
C LEU A 9 15.29 2.92 7.84
N ALA A 10 16.29 3.65 8.35
CA ALA A 10 17.66 3.69 7.83
C ALA A 10 18.40 2.33 7.83
N SER A 11 17.98 1.33 8.62
CA SER A 11 18.60 0.01 8.61
C SER A 11 17.97 -0.99 7.63
N LEU A 12 16.90 -0.60 6.95
CA LEU A 12 16.21 -1.46 5.99
C LEU A 12 16.86 -1.28 4.62
N ARG A 13 17.48 -2.34 4.13
CA ARG A 13 17.91 -2.38 2.73
C ARG A 13 16.70 -2.67 1.86
N LEU A 14 16.54 -1.91 0.78
CA LEU A 14 15.62 -2.27 -0.28
C LEU A 14 15.92 -3.70 -0.71
N PRO A 15 14.91 -4.56 -0.84
CA PRO A 15 15.13 -5.93 -1.24
C PRO A 15 15.76 -5.93 -2.64
N PRO A 16 16.85 -6.66 -2.89
CA PRO A 16 17.40 -6.79 -4.23
C PRO A 16 16.32 -7.40 -5.14
N ALA A 17 16.28 -7.02 -6.42
CA ALA A 17 15.19 -7.37 -7.34
C ALA A 17 14.84 -8.89 -7.38
N GLY A 18 15.81 -9.78 -7.14
CA GLY A 18 15.58 -11.23 -7.05
C GLY A 18 14.83 -11.69 -5.78
N LEU A 19 14.89 -10.91 -4.70
CA LEU A 19 14.18 -11.17 -3.44
C LEU A 19 12.72 -10.70 -3.47
N LEU A 20 12.32 -9.88 -4.45
CA LEU A 20 10.90 -9.66 -4.73
C LEU A 20 10.29 -10.97 -5.24
N GLY A 21 10.90 -11.64 -6.21
CA GLY A 21 10.40 -12.94 -6.71
C GLY A 21 10.34 -14.06 -5.66
N ALA A 22 11.41 -14.23 -4.87
CA ALA A 22 11.46 -15.25 -3.80
C ALA A 22 10.74 -14.83 -2.51
N GLY A 23 10.54 -13.52 -2.29
CA GLY A 23 9.84 -12.99 -1.12
C GLY A 23 8.32 -12.99 -1.27
N LEU A 24 7.80 -12.95 -2.50
CA LEU A 24 6.37 -13.04 -2.82
C LEU A 24 5.77 -14.41 -2.42
N SER A 25 6.57 -15.47 -2.40
CA SER A 25 6.17 -16.80 -1.93
C SER A 25 6.37 -16.99 -0.41
N ALA A 26 6.87 -15.98 0.31
CA ALA A 26 7.11 -16.09 1.73
C ALA A 26 5.77 -16.29 2.50
N PRO A 27 5.70 -17.27 3.44
CA PRO A 27 4.49 -17.54 4.21
C PRO A 27 3.94 -16.30 4.93
N ILE A 28 4.83 -15.38 5.31
CA ILE A 28 4.51 -14.15 6.01
C ILE A 28 3.65 -13.17 5.19
N LEU A 29 3.67 -13.28 3.85
CA LEU A 29 2.81 -12.47 2.97
C LEU A 29 1.47 -13.14 2.74
N ARG A 30 1.42 -14.48 2.65
CA ARG A 30 0.17 -15.23 2.47
C ARG A 30 -0.72 -15.23 3.72
N ALA A 31 -0.13 -15.12 4.91
CA ALA A 31 -0.85 -15.10 6.18
C ALA A 31 -1.49 -13.73 6.51
N ARG A 32 -1.41 -12.75 5.60
CA ARG A 32 -1.81 -11.36 5.83
C ARG A 32 -2.77 -10.88 4.76
N GLU A 33 -3.70 -10.02 5.15
CA GLU A 33 -4.74 -9.53 4.26
C GLU A 33 -4.25 -8.38 3.36
N LEU A 34 -3.33 -7.54 3.85
CA LEU A 34 -2.70 -6.53 3.00
C LEU A 34 -1.22 -6.34 3.35
N PRO A 35 -0.35 -7.32 3.03
CA PRO A 35 1.05 -7.27 3.41
C PRO A 35 1.82 -6.20 2.64
N LEU A 36 2.60 -5.41 3.37
CA LEU A 36 3.55 -4.44 2.86
C LEU A 36 4.97 -4.89 3.20
N VAL A 37 5.79 -5.03 2.17
CA VAL A 37 7.21 -5.38 2.31
C VAL A 37 8.01 -4.09 2.42
N PHE A 38 8.72 -3.93 3.53
CA PHE A 38 9.55 -2.75 3.80
C PHE A 38 11.02 -2.98 3.45
N GLY A 39 11.48 -4.23 3.44
CA GLY A 39 12.85 -4.59 3.09
C GLY A 39 13.34 -5.84 3.80
N THR A 40 14.65 -5.99 3.90
CA THR A 40 15.28 -7.06 4.68
C THR A 40 15.92 -6.49 5.95
N GLY A 41 15.74 -7.21 7.07
CA GLY A 41 16.42 -6.90 8.32
C GLY A 41 17.90 -7.30 8.27
N SER A 42 18.64 -6.97 9.33
CA SER A 42 20.07 -7.28 9.47
C SER A 42 20.42 -8.77 9.35
N HIS A 43 19.46 -9.66 9.62
CA HIS A 43 19.62 -11.12 9.55
C HIS A 43 19.08 -11.72 8.24
N GLY A 44 18.80 -10.90 7.22
CA GLY A 44 18.29 -11.35 5.92
C GLY A 44 16.81 -11.74 5.90
N HIS A 45 16.12 -11.70 7.04
CA HIS A 45 14.67 -11.93 7.09
C HIS A 45 13.89 -10.79 6.43
N LEU A 46 12.84 -11.14 5.69
CA LEU A 46 11.91 -10.17 5.14
C LEU A 46 11.17 -9.44 6.26
N PHE A 47 11.31 -8.13 6.27
CA PHE A 47 10.55 -7.26 7.13
C PHE A 47 9.29 -6.81 6.39
N ALA A 48 8.17 -7.41 6.76
CA ALA A 48 6.85 -7.06 6.25
C ALA A 48 5.90 -6.74 7.42
N ARG A 49 4.93 -5.86 7.19
CA ARG A 49 3.80 -5.60 8.11
C ARG A 49 2.48 -5.66 7.35
N ASP A 50 1.38 -5.86 8.06
CA ASP A 50 0.04 -5.80 7.46
C ASP A 50 -0.47 -4.36 7.51
N LEU A 51 -0.91 -3.81 6.38
CA LEU A 51 -1.51 -2.48 6.32
C LEU A 51 -2.83 -2.43 7.08
N ILE A 52 -3.54 -3.56 7.25
CA ILE A 52 -4.78 -3.56 8.04
C ILE A 52 -4.50 -3.28 9.52
N ALA A 53 -3.39 -3.79 10.05
CA ALA A 53 -2.96 -3.49 11.41
C ALA A 53 -2.38 -2.08 11.57
N MET A 54 -1.98 -1.44 10.46
CA MET A 54 -1.40 -0.10 10.40
C MET A 54 -2.11 0.71 9.31
N PRO A 55 -3.37 1.13 9.52
CA PRO A 55 -4.28 1.55 8.45
C PRO A 55 -3.79 2.73 7.62
N HIS A 56 -2.89 3.54 8.20
CA HIS A 56 -2.23 4.66 7.53
C HIS A 56 -0.74 4.66 7.85
N ILE A 57 0.07 4.97 6.85
CA ILE A 57 1.53 5.04 6.96
C ILE A 57 1.99 6.39 6.44
N LEU A 58 2.81 7.07 7.24
CA LEU A 58 3.56 8.25 6.82
C LEU A 58 5.02 7.84 6.61
N PHE A 59 5.56 8.14 5.43
CA PHE A 59 6.97 7.92 5.10
C PHE A 59 7.66 9.27 4.83
N ALA A 60 8.80 9.47 5.48
CA ALA A 60 9.67 10.62 5.28
C ALA A 60 11.11 10.14 5.02
N GLY A 61 11.80 10.76 4.08
CA GLY A 61 13.15 10.41 3.65
C GLY A 61 13.63 11.30 2.51
N GLY A 62 14.85 11.07 2.02
CA GLY A 62 15.37 11.78 0.85
C GLY A 62 14.55 11.50 -0.41
N GLN A 63 14.56 12.40 -1.40
CA GLN A 63 13.72 12.28 -2.62
C GLN A 63 13.91 10.93 -3.33
N ASN A 64 15.15 10.51 -3.54
CA ASN A 64 15.46 9.27 -4.26
C ASN A 64 15.05 8.02 -3.47
N GLU A 65 15.30 8.00 -2.15
CA GLU A 65 14.95 6.88 -1.28
C GLU A 65 13.44 6.75 -1.12
N LYS A 66 12.74 7.88 -0.94
CA LYS A 66 11.28 7.94 -0.86
C LYS A 66 10.63 7.37 -2.12
N LYS A 67 11.09 7.80 -3.30
CA LYS A 67 10.58 7.28 -4.59
C LYS A 67 10.77 5.77 -4.69
N ALA A 68 12.00 5.30 -4.52
CA ALA A 68 12.33 3.87 -4.67
C ALA A 68 11.54 3.00 -3.68
N PHE A 69 11.39 3.47 -2.44
CA PHE A 69 10.62 2.79 -1.41
C PHE A 69 9.13 2.71 -1.75
N LEU A 70 8.50 3.84 -2.13
CA LEU A 70 7.07 3.85 -2.48
C LEU A 70 6.77 3.01 -3.72
N GLN A 71 7.63 3.03 -4.73
CA GLN A 71 7.50 2.16 -5.90
C GLN A 71 7.61 0.68 -5.52
N ALA A 72 8.58 0.30 -4.69
CA ALA A 72 8.73 -1.08 -4.21
C ALA A 72 7.50 -1.53 -3.38
N LEU A 73 6.96 -0.62 -2.56
CA LEU A 73 5.78 -0.86 -1.76
C LEU A 73 4.53 -1.11 -2.63
N VAL A 74 4.28 -0.22 -3.61
CA VAL A 74 3.17 -0.38 -4.56
C VAL A 74 3.34 -1.67 -5.38
N ALA A 75 4.55 -1.95 -5.88
CA ALA A 75 4.84 -3.19 -6.59
C ALA A 75 4.57 -4.44 -5.75
N SER A 76 4.91 -4.40 -4.45
CA SER A 76 4.63 -5.52 -3.53
C SER A 76 3.13 -5.80 -3.36
N LEU A 77 2.29 -4.76 -3.39
CA LEU A 77 0.83 -4.91 -3.33
C LEU A 77 0.28 -5.48 -4.63
N LEU A 78 0.70 -4.92 -5.76
CA LEU A 78 0.25 -5.34 -7.09
C LEU A 78 0.62 -6.80 -7.40
N ALA A 79 1.78 -7.24 -6.93
CA ALA A 79 2.24 -8.62 -7.13
C ALA A 79 1.48 -9.67 -6.30
N ASN A 80 0.81 -9.26 -5.22
CA ASN A 80 0.11 -10.18 -4.30
C ASN A 80 -1.42 -10.12 -4.40
N ARG A 81 -1.99 -9.16 -5.15
CA ARG A 81 -3.44 -8.92 -5.19
C ARG A 81 -3.97 -8.80 -6.60
N ALA A 82 -5.11 -9.43 -6.84
CA ALA A 82 -5.81 -9.27 -8.11
C ALA A 82 -6.49 -7.88 -8.20
N PRO A 83 -6.76 -7.35 -9.42
CA PRO A 83 -7.46 -6.08 -9.59
C PRO A 83 -8.88 -6.04 -8.99
N SER A 84 -9.49 -7.20 -8.76
CA SER A 84 -10.79 -7.36 -8.09
C SER A 84 -10.70 -7.24 -6.57
N GLU A 85 -9.54 -7.54 -5.98
CA GLU A 85 -9.32 -7.53 -4.53
C GLU A 85 -8.80 -6.18 -4.04
N PHE A 86 -8.07 -5.46 -4.90
CA PHE A 86 -7.37 -4.24 -4.54
C PHE A 86 -7.47 -3.18 -5.63
N LYS A 87 -7.85 -1.97 -5.21
CA LYS A 87 -7.86 -0.77 -6.04
C LYS A 87 -6.99 0.31 -5.43
N LEU A 88 -6.26 1.02 -6.28
CA LEU A 88 -5.27 2.03 -5.90
C LEU A 88 -5.60 3.37 -6.56
N ALA A 89 -5.56 4.45 -5.78
CA ALA A 89 -5.51 5.81 -6.29
C ALA A 89 -4.11 6.36 -6.02
N LEU A 90 -3.44 6.88 -7.06
CA LEU A 90 -2.09 7.43 -6.97
C LEU A 90 -2.11 8.92 -7.26
N VAL A 91 -1.38 9.68 -6.44
CA VAL A 91 -1.16 11.12 -6.60
C VAL A 91 0.34 11.35 -6.74
N ASP A 92 0.76 11.91 -7.87
CA ASP A 92 2.15 12.20 -8.21
C ASP A 92 2.29 13.65 -8.70
N SER A 93 2.63 14.55 -7.78
CA SER A 93 2.86 15.96 -8.10
C SER A 93 4.11 16.23 -8.94
N ALA A 94 5.03 15.25 -9.05
CA ALA A 94 6.27 15.36 -9.81
C ALA A 94 6.17 14.72 -11.22
N ALA A 95 5.03 14.08 -11.52
CA ALA A 95 4.66 13.50 -12.81
C ALA A 95 5.64 12.46 -13.43
N ALA A 96 6.64 11.98 -12.69
CA ALA A 96 7.66 11.05 -13.17
C ALA A 96 8.00 9.92 -12.18
N ASP A 97 7.37 9.91 -11.00
CA ASP A 97 7.67 8.94 -9.95
C ASP A 97 6.79 7.71 -10.05
N PHE A 98 5.53 7.86 -10.48
CA PHE A 98 4.57 6.76 -10.57
C PHE A 98 4.09 6.46 -11.99
N ALA A 99 4.72 7.07 -13.01
CA ALA A 99 4.38 6.86 -14.41
C ALA A 99 4.43 5.36 -14.83
N VAL A 100 5.30 4.56 -14.21
CA VAL A 100 5.42 3.10 -14.46
C VAL A 100 4.14 2.32 -14.13
N PHE A 101 3.28 2.86 -13.27
CA PHE A 101 2.02 2.21 -12.88
C PHE A 101 0.82 2.65 -13.71
N ALA A 102 1.00 3.60 -14.64
CA ALA A 102 -0.09 4.12 -15.45
C ALA A 102 -0.72 3.01 -16.32
N GLY A 103 -2.06 2.97 -16.35
CA GLY A 103 -2.81 2.01 -17.14
C GLY A 103 -2.99 0.62 -16.51
N LEU A 104 -2.49 0.40 -15.28
CA LEU A 104 -2.73 -0.85 -14.58
C LEU A 104 -4.22 -1.02 -14.20
N PRO A 105 -4.79 -2.23 -14.33
CA PRO A 105 -6.19 -2.50 -14.00
C PRO A 105 -6.52 -2.31 -12.50
N HIS A 106 -5.50 -2.27 -11.64
CA HIS A 106 -5.64 -1.96 -10.21
C HIS A 106 -5.90 -0.47 -9.95
N LEU A 107 -5.61 0.42 -10.89
CA LEU A 107 -5.87 1.84 -10.69
C LEU A 107 -7.38 2.14 -10.70
N ALA A 108 -7.86 2.85 -9.68
CA ALA A 108 -9.25 3.34 -9.62
C ALA A 108 -9.46 4.55 -10.53
N SER A 109 -8.41 5.34 -10.75
CA SER A 109 -8.37 6.52 -11.62
C SER A 109 -6.98 6.65 -12.25
N PRO A 110 -6.82 7.42 -13.33
CA PRO A 110 -5.50 7.84 -13.79
C PRO A 110 -4.68 8.46 -12.66
N VAL A 111 -3.35 8.37 -12.76
CA VAL A 111 -2.43 8.97 -11.78
C VAL A 111 -2.67 10.47 -11.75
N ALA A 112 -3.11 10.99 -10.61
CA ALA A 112 -3.42 12.40 -10.40
C ALA A 112 -2.13 13.22 -10.39
N LYS A 113 -2.04 14.24 -11.25
CA LYS A 113 -0.86 15.10 -11.39
C LYS A 113 -1.07 16.49 -10.82
N SER A 114 -2.31 16.98 -10.86
CA SER A 114 -2.67 18.30 -10.34
C SER A 114 -3.27 18.20 -8.93
N GLN A 115 -3.22 19.31 -8.19
CA GLN A 115 -3.87 19.40 -6.88
C GLN A 115 -5.40 19.21 -6.99
N SER A 116 -6.01 19.68 -8.07
CA SER A 116 -7.43 19.49 -8.34
C SER A 116 -7.78 18.01 -8.52
N GLU A 117 -6.98 17.28 -9.31
CA GLU A 117 -7.16 15.82 -9.45
C GLU A 117 -6.94 15.07 -8.14
N ALA A 118 -5.98 15.50 -7.32
CA ALA A 118 -5.72 14.91 -6.01
C ALA A 118 -6.91 15.11 -5.05
N LEU A 119 -7.49 16.32 -5.02
CA LEU A 119 -8.70 16.61 -4.25
C LEU A 119 -9.87 15.74 -4.70
N SER A 120 -10.11 15.64 -6.02
CA SER A 120 -11.17 14.79 -6.56
C SER A 120 -10.99 13.32 -6.20
N ALA A 121 -9.76 12.79 -6.25
CA ALA A 121 -9.47 11.43 -5.85
C ALA A 121 -9.78 11.17 -4.37
N LEU A 122 -9.50 12.13 -3.49
CA LEU A 122 -9.83 12.06 -2.06
C LEU A 122 -11.34 12.14 -1.81
N GLU A 123 -12.06 13.00 -2.53
CA GLU A 123 -13.52 13.09 -2.46
C GLU A 123 -14.19 11.78 -2.87
N VAL A 124 -13.72 11.15 -3.96
CA VAL A 124 -14.19 9.82 -4.39
C VAL A 124 -13.90 8.76 -3.32
N ALA A 125 -12.72 8.81 -2.70
CA ALA A 125 -12.37 7.88 -1.63
C ALA A 125 -13.28 8.05 -0.39
N ALA A 126 -13.60 9.30 -0.02
CA ALA A 126 -14.53 9.60 1.07
C ALA A 126 -15.96 9.14 0.74
N ALA A 127 -16.44 9.41 -0.47
CA ALA A 127 -17.77 8.96 -0.90
C ALA A 127 -17.88 7.42 -0.93
N GLU A 128 -16.83 6.72 -1.37
CA GLU A 128 -16.81 5.25 -1.35
C GLU A 128 -16.75 4.70 0.08
N MET A 129 -16.07 5.40 1.00
CA MET A 129 -16.09 5.05 2.43
C MET A 129 -17.52 5.12 2.98
N ASP A 130 -18.26 6.19 2.73
CA ASP A 130 -19.65 6.36 3.18
C ASP A 130 -20.59 5.31 2.55
N ARG A 131 -20.40 5.02 1.26
CA ARG A 131 -21.11 3.95 0.56
C ARG A 131 -20.87 2.59 1.22
N ARG A 132 -19.62 2.28 1.57
CA ARG A 132 -19.26 1.02 2.23
C ARG A 132 -19.82 0.95 3.64
N TYR A 133 -19.76 2.02 4.43
CA TYR A 133 -20.39 2.04 5.76
C TYR A 133 -21.88 1.73 5.67
N SER A 134 -22.58 2.31 4.69
CA SER A 134 -24.00 2.05 4.47
C SER A 134 -24.30 0.59 4.10
N LEU A 135 -23.45 -0.04 3.27
CA LEU A 135 -23.59 -1.44 2.88
C LEU A 135 -23.30 -2.39 4.05
N ILE A 136 -22.23 -2.13 4.80
CA ILE A 136 -21.83 -2.93 5.96
C ILE A 136 -22.90 -2.84 7.07
N ALA A 137 -23.46 -1.66 7.30
CA ALA A 137 -24.52 -1.46 8.29
C ALA A 137 -25.79 -2.25 7.96
N LYS A 138 -26.17 -2.36 6.67
CA LYS A 138 -27.35 -3.14 6.23
C LYS A 138 -27.26 -4.62 6.60
N VAL A 139 -26.05 -5.19 6.55
CA VAL A 139 -25.80 -6.59 6.90
C VAL A 139 -25.40 -6.77 8.37
N LYS A 140 -25.46 -5.72 9.19
CA LYS A 140 -24.98 -5.69 10.59
C LYS A 140 -23.53 -6.18 10.72
N GLY A 141 -22.73 -5.96 9.67
CA GLY A 141 -21.32 -6.28 9.64
C GLY A 141 -20.49 -5.30 10.44
N ARG A 142 -19.24 -5.68 10.74
CA ARG A 142 -18.31 -4.85 11.54
C ARG A 142 -17.15 -4.27 10.72
N ASN A 143 -16.73 -4.95 9.66
CA ASN A 143 -15.61 -4.55 8.82
C ASN A 143 -15.77 -5.12 7.40
N ILE A 144 -14.91 -4.68 6.49
CA ILE A 144 -14.93 -5.11 5.09
C ILE A 144 -14.63 -6.61 4.92
N VAL A 145 -13.80 -7.18 5.79
CA VAL A 145 -13.47 -8.61 5.79
C VAL A 145 -14.72 -9.44 6.04
N TRP A 146 -15.51 -9.05 7.04
CA TRP A 146 -16.77 -9.70 7.39
C TRP A 146 -17.81 -9.53 6.29
N TYR A 147 -17.85 -8.37 5.63
CA TYR A 147 -18.77 -8.13 4.52
C TYR A 147 -18.44 -8.97 3.28
N ASN A 148 -17.17 -9.30 3.06
CA ASN A 148 -16.71 -10.09 1.92
C ASN A 148 -16.65 -11.60 2.18
N ALA A 149 -16.79 -12.04 3.43
CA ALA A 149 -16.76 -13.45 3.85
C ALA A 149 -18.07 -14.17 3.50
#